data_AF-A0A7C7KHF4-F1
#
_entry.id   AF-A0A7C7KHF4-F1
#
_cell.length_a   1.000
_cell.length_b   1.000
_cell.length_c   1.000
_cell.angle_alpha   90.00
_cell.angle_beta   90.00
_cell.angle_gamma   90.00
#
_symmetry.space_group_name_H-M   'P 1'
#
loop_
_entity.id
_entity.type
_entity.pdbx_description
1 polymer ?
#
loop_
_entity_poly.entity_id
_entity_poly.type
_entity_poly.pdbx_seq_one_letter_code
_entity_poly.pdbx_strand_id
1 'polypeptide(L)'
;MGKKVNLYLDDDSLALWEQIPSGNRSALVKQMLRDYTKSTVVDKHQQNIRRYESELNMLSAKRSNIESEIAMKKEMLSNLRSSASDLKIDFQKFWDGLVKHARDAYASEDSHYSYTRKSQYKIHSVSGKRINIENIRTGRTNSNFTKDTVDLALQRLIDGGGKVRIGHFIPVKMHEYTVVALHSNLYEFDGYVYWSDVAVKPLVGSSIPHNRGPGFGHQPGVPYDDWNWVLVLVDNKPARCCTGNPGWSDKIIIEWDEPNPIWPEQFQTKYFRFDVPGKMAWGHHGEVMDMLEILD
;
A
#
# COMPACT_ATOMS: atom_id res chain seq x y z
N MET A 1 -25.57 45.58 -7.44
CA MET A 1 -24.87 44.42 -8.05
C MET A 1 -23.97 43.78 -6.99
N GLY A 2 -24.03 42.45 -6.81
CA GLY A 2 -23.16 41.73 -5.88
C GLY A 2 -21.88 41.23 -6.56
N LYS A 3 -20.73 41.26 -5.86
CA LYS A 3 -19.47 40.63 -6.30
C LYS A 3 -19.43 39.18 -5.79
N LYS A 4 -18.96 38.26 -6.64
CA LYS A 4 -18.81 36.84 -6.30
C LYS A 4 -17.51 36.62 -5.51
N VAL A 5 -17.58 35.82 -4.45
CA VAL A 5 -16.43 35.46 -3.60
C VAL A 5 -16.52 33.95 -3.33
N ASN A 6 -15.38 33.25 -3.30
CA ASN A 6 -15.33 31.81 -3.05
C ASN A 6 -15.00 31.55 -1.56
N LEU A 7 -15.68 30.56 -0.96
CA LEU A 7 -15.47 30.11 0.42
C LEU A 7 -14.88 28.69 0.38
N TYR A 8 -13.84 28.44 1.16
CA TYR A 8 -13.24 27.11 1.30
C TYR A 8 -13.66 26.50 2.64
N LEU A 9 -14.06 25.23 2.62
CA LEU A 9 -14.53 24.46 3.78
C LEU A 9 -13.71 23.17 3.86
N ASP A 10 -13.38 22.73 5.08
CA ASP A 10 -12.87 21.37 5.33
C ASP A 10 -13.98 20.33 5.11
N ASP A 11 -13.60 19.04 5.09
CA ASP A 11 -14.50 17.94 4.74
C ASP A 11 -15.71 17.84 5.69
N ASP A 12 -15.51 18.06 6.99
CA ASP A 12 -16.59 18.02 7.99
C ASP A 12 -17.54 19.23 7.83
N SER A 13 -16.98 20.41 7.61
CA SER A 13 -17.74 21.64 7.36
C SER A 13 -18.48 21.60 6.02
N LEU A 14 -17.93 20.93 5.01
CA LEU A 14 -18.56 20.73 3.71
C LEU A 14 -19.77 19.80 3.85
N ALA A 15 -19.67 18.72 4.62
CA ALA A 15 -20.79 17.83 4.89
C ALA A 15 -21.95 18.56 5.59
N LEU A 16 -21.66 19.47 6.52
CA LEU A 16 -22.66 20.33 7.16
C LEU A 16 -23.23 21.37 6.17
N TRP A 17 -22.39 21.94 5.30
CA TRP A 17 -22.82 22.91 4.29
C TRP A 17 -23.79 22.31 3.28
N GLU A 18 -23.57 21.05 2.90
CA GLU A 18 -24.43 20.31 1.98
C GLU A 18 -25.84 20.09 2.54
N GLN A 19 -25.98 19.98 3.86
CA GLN A 19 -27.29 19.84 4.53
C GLN A 19 -28.13 21.12 4.52
N ILE A 20 -27.52 22.28 4.23
CA ILE A 20 -28.24 23.56 4.18
C ILE A 20 -28.91 23.70 2.80
N PRO A 21 -30.22 24.01 2.72
CA PRO A 21 -30.90 24.25 1.44
C PRO A 21 -30.22 25.36 0.63
N SER A 22 -29.98 25.12 -0.66
CA SER A 22 -29.21 26.01 -1.54
C SER A 22 -29.72 27.45 -1.59
N GLY A 23 -31.04 27.65 -1.53
CA GLY A 23 -31.67 28.98 -1.46
C GLY A 23 -31.40 29.75 -0.17
N ASN A 24 -31.12 29.04 0.93
CA ASN A 24 -30.92 29.62 2.26
C ASN A 24 -29.44 29.87 2.59
N ARG A 25 -28.50 29.21 1.90
CA ARG A 25 -27.06 29.37 2.08
C ARG A 25 -26.61 30.82 1.98
N SER A 26 -27.12 31.55 0.98
CA SER A 26 -26.75 32.95 0.75
C SER A 26 -27.31 33.91 1.81
N ALA A 27 -28.50 33.62 2.35
CA ALA A 27 -29.13 34.40 3.42
C ALA A 27 -28.43 34.16 4.75
N LEU A 28 -28.08 32.90 5.04
CA LEU A 28 -27.32 32.50 6.22
C LEU A 28 -25.95 33.19 6.26
N VAL A 29 -25.20 33.15 5.15
CA VAL A 29 -23.89 33.81 5.05
C VAL A 29 -24.04 35.32 5.22
N LYS A 30 -25.06 35.96 4.62
CA LYS A 30 -25.31 37.40 4.79
C LYS A 30 -25.64 37.76 6.24
N GLN A 31 -26.42 36.93 6.93
CA GLN A 31 -26.80 37.14 8.31
C GLN A 31 -25.59 36.96 9.23
N MET A 32 -24.83 35.87 9.07
CA MET A 32 -23.57 35.68 9.80
C MET A 32 -22.58 36.84 9.58
N LEU A 33 -22.42 37.34 8.34
CA LEU A 33 -21.54 38.48 8.07
C LEU A 33 -22.04 39.79 8.72
N ARG A 34 -23.37 39.99 8.81
CA ARG A 34 -23.97 41.15 9.50
C ARG A 34 -23.85 41.04 11.01
N ASP A 35 -24.04 39.85 11.56
CA ASP A 35 -23.92 39.59 12.98
C ASP A 35 -22.45 39.68 13.41
N TYR A 36 -21.54 39.19 12.56
CA TYR A 36 -20.09 39.30 12.73
C TYR A 36 -19.60 40.75 12.71
N THR A 37 -20.09 41.57 11.77
CA THR A 37 -19.73 43.00 11.69
C THR A 37 -20.37 43.85 12.79
N LYS A 38 -21.45 43.40 13.43
CA LYS A 38 -22.04 44.01 14.64
C LYS A 38 -21.37 43.53 15.93
N SER A 39 -20.76 42.36 15.93
CA SER A 39 -20.06 41.77 17.09
C SER A 39 -18.61 42.25 17.22
N THR A 40 -18.31 43.52 16.94
CA THR A 40 -16.96 44.14 16.85
C THR A 40 -16.09 44.10 18.13
N VAL A 41 -16.28 43.11 19.00
CA VAL A 41 -15.44 42.75 20.13
C VAL A 41 -15.16 41.23 20.17
N VAL A 42 -15.19 40.50 19.05
CA VAL A 42 -14.49 39.20 18.95
C VAL A 42 -13.06 39.46 18.47
N ASP A 43 -12.30 39.89 19.48
CA ASP A 43 -10.85 39.95 19.64
C ASP A 43 -9.98 39.61 18.42
N LYS A 44 -9.40 40.65 17.79
CA LYS A 44 -8.30 40.52 16.80
C LYS A 44 -7.20 39.59 17.31
N HIS A 45 -6.99 39.51 18.63
CA HIS A 45 -6.03 38.61 19.24
C HIS A 45 -6.40 37.13 19.02
N GLN A 46 -7.67 36.73 19.18
CA GLN A 46 -8.11 35.34 18.94
C GLN A 46 -7.98 34.92 17.47
N GLN A 47 -8.21 35.83 16.52
CA GLN A 47 -7.97 35.54 15.10
C GLN A 47 -6.49 35.34 14.79
N ASN A 48 -5.62 36.18 15.38
CA ASN A 48 -4.18 36.01 15.25
C ASN A 48 -3.70 34.70 15.90
N ILE A 49 -4.23 34.32 17.07
CA ILE A 49 -3.94 33.04 17.72
C ILE A 49 -4.26 31.88 16.77
N ARG A 50 -5.49 31.79 16.26
CA ARG A 50 -5.89 30.71 15.33
C ARG A 50 -5.03 30.66 14.07
N ARG A 51 -4.67 31.83 13.54
CA ARG A 51 -3.78 31.92 12.38
C ARG A 51 -2.39 31.40 12.71
N TYR A 52 -1.80 31.82 13.83
CA TYR A 52 -0.48 31.35 14.25
C TYR A 52 -0.48 29.88 14.63
N GLU A 53 -1.54 29.35 15.24
CA GLU A 53 -1.72 27.91 15.49
C GLU A 53 -1.75 27.12 14.17
N SER A 54 -2.48 27.60 13.17
CA SER A 54 -2.50 26.99 11.84
C SER A 54 -1.12 27.06 11.17
N GLU A 55 -0.43 28.20 11.23
CA GLU A 55 0.93 28.36 10.73
C GLU A 55 1.92 27.43 11.47
N LEU A 56 1.80 27.29 12.79
CA LEU A 56 2.60 26.36 13.60
C LEU A 56 2.33 24.91 13.22
N ASN A 57 1.07 24.52 13.00
CA ASN A 57 0.71 23.18 12.55
C ASN A 57 1.29 22.89 11.16
N MET A 58 1.21 23.84 10.24
CA MET A 58 1.83 23.72 8.91
C MET A 58 3.36 23.62 9.00
N LEU A 59 4.01 24.42 9.83
CA LEU A 59 5.45 24.39 10.03
C LEU A 59 5.90 23.09 10.72
N SER A 60 5.11 22.60 11.69
CA SER A 60 5.36 21.32 12.37
C SER A 60 5.25 20.14 11.40
N ALA A 61 4.22 20.13 10.54
CA ALA A 61 4.08 19.14 9.48
C ALA A 61 5.25 19.19 8.48
N LYS A 62 5.68 20.40 8.06
CA LYS A 62 6.87 20.57 7.21
C LYS A 62 8.14 20.06 7.89
N ARG A 63 8.34 20.38 9.17
CA ARG A 63 9.47 19.92 9.95
C ARG A 63 9.49 18.38 10.03
N SER A 64 8.36 17.75 10.34
CA SER A 64 8.23 16.29 10.38
C SER A 64 8.58 15.64 9.03
N ASN A 65 8.20 16.27 7.91
CA ASN A 65 8.55 15.80 6.58
C ASN A 65 10.06 15.92 6.32
N ILE A 66 10.66 17.06 6.65
CA ILE A 66 12.11 17.28 6.49
C ILE A 66 12.91 16.33 7.38
N GLU A 67 12.51 16.13 8.64
CA GLU A 67 13.15 15.19 9.56
C GLU A 67 13.08 13.75 9.02
N SER A 68 11.95 13.35 8.45
CA SER A 68 11.80 12.06 7.76
C SER A 68 12.74 11.94 6.54
N GLU A 69 12.89 13.00 5.76
CA GLU A 69 13.78 13.03 4.59
C GLU A 69 15.27 12.94 5.02
N ILE A 70 15.64 13.66 6.08
CA ILE A 70 17.00 13.61 6.65
C ILE A 70 17.30 12.20 7.17
N ALA A 71 16.38 11.57 7.91
CA ALA A 71 16.56 10.23 8.44
C ALA A 71 16.80 9.21 7.31
N MET A 72 15.99 9.28 6.25
CA MET A 72 16.17 8.43 5.07
C MET A 72 17.53 8.68 4.38
N LYS A 73 17.92 9.93 4.14
CA LYS A 73 19.21 10.22 3.49
C LYS A 73 20.39 9.72 4.31
N LYS A 74 20.27 9.74 5.65
CA LYS A 74 21.28 9.15 6.54
C LYS A 74 21.34 7.63 6.39
N GLU A 75 20.20 6.95 6.30
CA GLU A 75 20.11 5.50 6.08
C GLU A 75 20.70 5.11 4.73
N MET A 76 20.29 5.76 3.63
CA MET A 76 20.85 5.55 2.29
C MET A 76 22.37 5.79 2.27
N LEU A 77 22.83 6.88 2.89
CA LEU A 77 24.27 7.16 2.97
C LEU A 77 25.02 6.08 3.76
N SER A 78 24.41 5.53 4.81
CA SER A 78 24.97 4.41 5.56
C SER A 78 25.10 3.18 4.68
N ASN A 79 24.03 2.81 3.94
CA ASN A 79 24.01 1.64 3.06
C ASN A 79 25.03 1.75 1.91
N LEU A 80 25.14 2.93 1.30
CA LEU A 80 26.13 3.22 0.28
C LEU A 80 27.57 3.13 0.82
N ARG A 81 27.81 3.62 2.05
CA ARG A 81 29.14 3.58 2.68
C ARG A 81 29.55 2.18 3.13
N SER A 82 28.59 1.36 3.56
CA SER A 82 28.87 -0.01 4.01
C SER A 82 29.07 -0.98 2.85
N SER A 83 28.94 -0.55 1.58
CA SER A 83 28.89 -1.43 0.40
C SER A 83 27.92 -2.60 0.58
N ALA A 84 26.89 -2.43 1.44
CA ALA A 84 26.02 -3.52 1.86
C ALA A 84 25.00 -3.91 0.78
N SER A 85 24.93 -3.13 -0.30
CA SER A 85 24.00 -3.31 -1.40
C SER A 85 24.74 -3.86 -2.63
N ASP A 86 24.90 -5.19 -2.68
CA ASP A 86 25.22 -5.91 -3.93
C ASP A 86 24.02 -5.97 -4.89
N LEU A 87 22.91 -5.28 -4.54
CA LEU A 87 21.69 -5.24 -5.33
C LEU A 87 21.98 -4.68 -6.73
N LYS A 88 21.82 -5.54 -7.74
CA LYS A 88 21.97 -5.20 -9.15
C LYS A 88 20.65 -5.45 -9.85
N ILE A 89 19.96 -4.37 -10.19
CA ILE A 89 18.76 -4.41 -11.01
C ILE A 89 19.16 -4.00 -12.43
N ASP A 90 18.80 -4.81 -13.43
CA ASP A 90 18.90 -4.42 -14.83
C ASP A 90 17.71 -3.53 -15.20
N PHE A 91 17.98 -2.24 -15.42
CA PHE A 91 16.95 -1.23 -15.64
C PHE A 91 16.18 -1.46 -16.93
N GLN A 92 16.85 -1.97 -17.97
CA GLN A 92 16.23 -2.22 -19.26
C GLN A 92 15.32 -3.45 -19.17
N LYS A 93 15.82 -4.55 -18.59
CA LYS A 93 15.03 -5.76 -18.35
C LYS A 93 13.82 -5.47 -17.46
N PHE A 94 13.99 -4.68 -16.39
CA PHE A 94 12.90 -4.25 -15.52
C PHE A 94 11.84 -3.49 -16.32
N TRP A 95 12.25 -2.49 -17.10
CA TRP A 95 11.32 -1.67 -17.88
C TRP A 95 10.56 -2.50 -18.93
N ASP A 96 11.24 -3.39 -19.64
CA ASP A 96 10.61 -4.22 -20.67
C ASP A 96 9.61 -5.21 -20.05
N GLY A 97 9.94 -5.80 -18.90
CA GLY A 97 9.02 -6.63 -18.12
C GLY A 97 7.80 -5.84 -17.63
N LEU A 98 8.01 -4.64 -17.08
CA LEU A 98 6.94 -3.76 -16.63
C LEU A 98 5.99 -3.37 -17.77
N VAL A 99 6.53 -3.04 -18.95
CA VAL A 99 5.73 -2.71 -20.14
C VAL A 99 4.93 -3.92 -20.62
N LYS A 100 5.53 -5.12 -20.60
CA LYS A 100 4.81 -6.36 -20.92
C LYS A 100 3.62 -6.56 -19.97
N HIS A 101 3.85 -6.55 -18.66
CA HIS A 101 2.78 -6.72 -17.67
C HIS A 101 1.72 -5.61 -17.75
N ALA A 102 2.11 -4.36 -18.05
CA ALA A 102 1.15 -3.29 -18.28
C ALA A 102 0.25 -3.55 -19.49
N ARG A 103 0.77 -4.15 -20.56
CA ARG A 103 -0.03 -4.55 -21.73
C ARG A 103 -0.96 -5.70 -21.41
N ASP A 104 -0.45 -6.70 -20.68
CA ASP A 104 -1.25 -7.84 -20.26
C ASP A 104 -2.41 -7.37 -19.37
N ALA A 105 -2.14 -6.54 -18.36
CA ALA A 105 -3.14 -5.95 -17.48
C ALA A 105 -4.14 -5.05 -18.22
N TYR A 106 -3.71 -4.34 -19.27
CA TYR A 106 -4.63 -3.58 -20.12
C TYR A 106 -5.57 -4.51 -20.91
N ALA A 107 -5.07 -5.63 -21.43
CA ALA A 107 -5.85 -6.57 -22.23
C ALA A 107 -6.85 -7.39 -21.39
N SER A 108 -6.49 -7.72 -20.15
CA SER A 108 -7.37 -8.44 -19.20
C SER A 108 -8.33 -7.53 -18.44
N GLU A 109 -8.22 -6.21 -18.61
CA GLU A 109 -8.89 -5.21 -17.76
C GLU A 109 -8.58 -5.36 -16.25
N ASP A 110 -7.39 -5.88 -15.94
CA ASP A 110 -6.96 -6.07 -14.56
C ASP A 110 -6.81 -4.72 -13.85
N SER A 111 -7.10 -4.76 -12.55
CA SER A 111 -7.04 -3.59 -11.68
C SER A 111 -6.32 -3.91 -10.38
N HIS A 112 -5.73 -2.88 -9.80
CA HIS A 112 -4.98 -2.96 -8.56
C HIS A 112 -5.38 -1.85 -7.60
N TYR A 113 -5.15 -2.07 -6.32
CA TYR A 113 -5.51 -1.13 -5.27
C TYR A 113 -4.33 -0.24 -4.87
N SER A 114 -4.62 0.95 -4.34
CA SER A 114 -3.67 1.67 -3.48
C SER A 114 -3.30 0.83 -2.26
N TYR A 115 -2.17 1.08 -1.61
CA TYR A 115 -1.80 0.38 -0.37
C TYR A 115 -2.86 0.49 0.74
N THR A 116 -3.54 1.65 0.84
CA THR A 116 -4.67 1.84 1.79
C THR A 116 -5.98 1.19 1.35
N ARG A 117 -6.04 0.63 0.14
CA ARG A 117 -7.22 0.07 -0.54
C ARG A 117 -8.40 1.03 -0.76
N LYS A 118 -8.27 2.31 -0.41
CA LYS A 118 -9.29 3.35 -0.63
C LYS A 118 -9.46 3.78 -2.09
N SER A 119 -8.56 3.36 -2.97
CA SER A 119 -8.59 3.69 -4.40
C SER A 119 -8.14 2.51 -5.23
N GLN A 120 -8.69 2.41 -6.42
CA GLN A 120 -8.44 1.34 -7.38
C GLN A 120 -8.06 1.96 -8.72
N TYR A 121 -7.11 1.33 -9.39
CA TYR A 121 -6.51 1.80 -10.61
C TYR A 121 -6.44 0.67 -11.63
N LYS A 122 -6.40 1.03 -12.90
CA LYS A 122 -6.12 0.10 -14.00
C LYS A 122 -5.26 0.77 -15.05
N ILE A 123 -4.68 -0.02 -15.93
CA ILE A 123 -3.94 0.52 -17.07
C ILE A 123 -4.96 1.08 -18.07
N HIS A 124 -4.79 2.35 -18.45
CA HIS A 124 -5.66 3.01 -19.43
C HIS A 124 -5.15 2.82 -20.85
N SER A 125 -3.83 2.89 -21.04
CA SER A 125 -3.18 2.64 -22.32
C SER A 125 -1.67 2.53 -22.15
N VAL A 126 -1.05 1.75 -23.04
CA VAL A 126 0.40 1.66 -23.17
C VAL A 126 0.77 2.17 -24.56
N SER A 127 1.26 3.40 -24.64
CA SER A 127 1.52 4.08 -25.92
C SER A 127 2.93 4.68 -25.94
N GLY A 128 3.73 4.31 -26.94
CA GLY A 128 5.11 4.78 -27.05
C GLY A 128 5.96 4.41 -25.82
N LYS A 129 6.56 5.41 -25.16
CA LYS A 129 7.39 5.27 -23.94
C LYS A 129 6.63 5.58 -22.64
N ARG A 130 5.30 5.55 -22.66
CA ARG A 130 4.43 5.95 -21.53
C ARG A 130 3.42 4.89 -21.19
N ILE A 131 3.19 4.70 -19.88
CA ILE A 131 2.11 3.90 -19.32
C ILE A 131 1.10 4.87 -18.68
N ASN A 132 -0.12 4.91 -19.20
CA ASN A 132 -1.20 5.75 -18.68
C ASN A 132 -2.06 4.94 -17.70
N ILE A 133 -2.46 5.58 -16.62
CA ILE A 133 -3.21 4.98 -15.51
C ILE A 133 -4.56 5.66 -15.41
N GLU A 134 -5.60 4.85 -15.23
CA GLU A 134 -6.95 5.31 -14.90
C GLU A 134 -7.21 5.16 -13.41
N ASN A 135 -7.74 6.20 -12.78
CA ASN A 135 -8.40 6.08 -11.48
C ASN A 135 -9.86 5.70 -11.71
N ILE A 136 -10.23 4.47 -11.32
CA ILE A 136 -11.56 3.90 -11.58
C ILE A 136 -12.67 4.72 -10.92
N ARG A 137 -12.42 5.25 -9.70
CA ARG A 137 -13.42 6.03 -8.97
C ARG A 137 -13.71 7.39 -9.62
N THR A 138 -12.69 8.05 -10.18
CA THR A 138 -12.83 9.41 -10.72
C THR A 138 -12.87 9.47 -12.25
N GLY A 139 -12.65 8.35 -12.94
CA GLY A 139 -12.51 8.29 -14.41
C GLY A 139 -11.32 9.09 -14.96
N ARG A 140 -10.33 9.43 -14.12
CA ARG A 140 -9.19 10.27 -14.51
C ARG A 140 -8.15 9.43 -15.22
N THR A 141 -7.79 9.78 -16.47
CA THR A 141 -6.88 9.01 -17.34
C THR A 141 -5.58 9.73 -17.74
N ASN A 142 -5.41 10.99 -17.33
CA ASN A 142 -4.24 11.79 -17.73
C ASN A 142 -2.98 11.54 -16.88
N SER A 143 -3.00 10.58 -15.96
CA SER A 143 -1.86 10.22 -15.12
C SER A 143 -0.97 9.21 -15.85
N ASN A 144 0.32 9.50 -16.00
CA ASN A 144 1.24 8.60 -16.70
C ASN A 144 2.66 8.70 -16.17
N PHE A 145 3.45 7.65 -16.40
CA PHE A 145 4.88 7.61 -16.09
C PHE A 145 5.69 7.04 -17.27
N THR A 146 6.99 7.32 -17.28
CA THR A 146 7.96 6.94 -18.31
C THR A 146 9.07 6.06 -17.75
N LYS A 147 9.93 5.54 -18.63
CA LYS A 147 11.16 4.84 -18.25
C LYS A 147 12.01 5.67 -17.29
N ASP A 148 12.24 6.95 -17.56
CA ASP A 148 13.06 7.82 -16.70
C ASP A 148 12.50 7.94 -15.26
N THR A 149 11.17 7.88 -15.11
CA THR A 149 10.52 7.87 -13.78
C THR A 149 10.85 6.58 -13.03
N VAL A 150 10.82 5.45 -13.73
CA VAL A 150 11.13 4.13 -13.19
C VAL A 150 12.62 3.99 -12.91
N ASP A 151 13.50 4.40 -13.82
CA ASP A 151 14.96 4.37 -13.64
C ASP A 151 15.37 5.12 -12.36
N LEU A 152 14.80 6.31 -12.13
CA LEU A 152 15.05 7.07 -10.90
C LEU A 152 14.53 6.35 -9.65
N ALA A 153 13.40 5.66 -9.75
CA ALA A 153 12.84 4.87 -8.66
C ALA A 153 13.73 3.67 -8.33
N LEU A 154 14.21 2.95 -9.35
CA LEU A 154 15.14 1.83 -9.20
C LEU A 154 16.47 2.27 -8.59
N GLN A 155 17.00 3.42 -9.01
CA GLN A 155 18.22 3.95 -8.39
C GLN A 155 18.04 4.21 -6.90
N ARG A 156 16.90 4.81 -6.49
CA ARG A 156 16.58 5.00 -5.06
C ARG A 156 16.46 3.68 -4.31
N LEU A 157 15.93 2.65 -4.96
CA LEU A 157 15.81 1.32 -4.39
C LEU A 157 17.18 0.68 -4.15
N ILE A 158 18.09 0.81 -5.11
CA ILE A 158 19.50 0.39 -4.98
C ILE A 158 20.21 1.19 -3.89
N ASP A 159 20.10 2.52 -3.89
CA ASP A 159 20.71 3.38 -2.87
C ASP A 159 20.14 3.08 -1.45
N GLY A 160 18.89 2.63 -1.39
CA GLY A 160 18.22 2.16 -0.18
C GLY A 160 18.54 0.71 0.21
N GLY A 161 19.38 -0.01 -0.55
CA GLY A 161 19.72 -1.41 -0.30
C GLY A 161 18.55 -2.38 -0.46
N GLY A 162 17.66 -2.10 -1.43
CA GLY A 162 16.48 -2.92 -1.69
C GLY A 162 15.25 -2.52 -0.89
N LYS A 163 15.29 -1.44 -0.12
CA LYS A 163 14.15 -0.95 0.69
C LYS A 163 14.03 0.56 0.62
N VAL A 164 12.83 1.07 0.31
CA VAL A 164 12.54 2.52 0.29
C VAL A 164 11.16 2.80 0.87
N ARG A 165 11.02 3.88 1.64
CA ARG A 165 9.72 4.29 2.21
C ARG A 165 8.70 4.62 1.10
N ILE A 166 7.44 4.28 1.32
CA ILE A 166 6.32 4.67 0.45
C ILE A 166 6.31 6.19 0.22
N GLY A 167 6.06 6.61 -1.02
CA GLY A 167 6.10 7.99 -1.48
C GLY A 167 7.51 8.51 -1.79
N HIS A 168 8.56 7.77 -1.43
CA HIS A 168 9.93 8.10 -1.81
C HIS A 168 10.46 7.22 -2.94
N PHE A 169 9.90 6.02 -3.14
CA PHE A 169 10.20 5.20 -4.33
C PHE A 169 9.75 5.98 -5.58
N ILE A 170 8.46 6.32 -5.66
CA ILE A 170 7.94 7.26 -6.67
C ILE A 170 7.06 8.33 -5.98
N PRO A 171 7.34 9.65 -6.14
CA PRO A 171 6.62 10.70 -5.41
C PRO A 171 5.13 10.77 -5.73
N VAL A 172 4.77 10.40 -6.95
CA VAL A 172 3.36 10.34 -7.37
C VAL A 172 2.80 8.99 -6.94
N LYS A 173 2.02 8.99 -5.86
CA LYS A 173 1.39 7.80 -5.26
C LYS A 173 0.79 6.81 -6.27
N MET A 174 -0.02 7.31 -7.21
CA MET A 174 -0.66 6.45 -8.22
C MET A 174 0.36 5.74 -9.12
N HIS A 175 1.49 6.37 -9.41
CA HIS A 175 2.56 5.75 -10.20
C HIS A 175 3.26 4.68 -9.37
N GLU A 176 3.56 4.98 -8.11
CA GLU A 176 4.15 4.03 -7.17
C GLU A 176 3.31 2.76 -7.05
N TYR A 177 2.02 2.91 -6.79
CA TYR A 177 1.08 1.78 -6.65
C TYR A 177 1.05 0.92 -7.91
N THR A 178 1.05 1.54 -9.09
CA THR A 178 1.03 0.82 -10.36
C THR A 178 2.34 0.11 -10.64
N VAL A 179 3.49 0.74 -10.41
CA VAL A 179 4.79 0.10 -10.65
C VAL A 179 4.98 -1.10 -9.72
N VAL A 180 4.62 -0.97 -8.44
CA VAL A 180 4.71 -2.07 -7.47
C VAL A 180 3.71 -3.18 -7.79
N ALA A 181 2.47 -2.85 -8.19
CA ALA A 181 1.48 -3.87 -8.54
C ALA A 181 1.82 -4.66 -9.81
N LEU A 182 2.54 -4.06 -10.77
CA LEU A 182 2.86 -4.70 -12.05
C LEU A 182 4.18 -5.49 -12.04
N HIS A 183 5.07 -5.26 -11.09
CA HIS A 183 6.38 -5.91 -11.09
C HIS A 183 6.50 -6.92 -9.96
N SER A 184 6.67 -8.20 -10.30
CA SER A 184 6.67 -9.32 -9.34
C SER A 184 7.80 -9.26 -8.32
N ASN A 185 8.91 -8.57 -8.58
CA ASN A 185 9.99 -8.39 -7.61
C ASN A 185 9.79 -7.20 -6.66
N LEU A 186 8.67 -6.47 -6.78
CA LEU A 186 8.33 -5.36 -5.91
C LEU A 186 7.10 -5.70 -5.08
N TYR A 187 7.13 -5.33 -3.80
CA TYR A 187 5.99 -5.45 -2.91
C TYR A 187 6.05 -4.36 -1.83
N GLU A 188 4.89 -4.11 -1.22
CA GLU A 188 4.77 -3.19 -0.09
C GLU A 188 4.65 -4.00 1.21
N PHE A 189 5.39 -3.59 2.22
CA PHE A 189 5.29 -4.13 3.56
C PHE A 189 5.65 -3.05 4.59
N ASP A 190 4.83 -2.92 5.63
CA ASP A 190 5.05 -2.02 6.78
C ASP A 190 5.43 -0.57 6.40
N GLY A 191 4.83 0.00 5.35
CA GLY A 191 5.10 1.38 4.96
C GLY A 191 6.33 1.57 4.05
N TYR A 192 6.90 0.47 3.55
CA TYR A 192 8.05 0.47 2.64
C TYR A 192 7.79 -0.36 1.39
N VAL A 193 8.39 0.04 0.29
CA VAL A 193 8.54 -0.76 -0.93
C VAL A 193 9.84 -1.53 -0.83
N TYR A 194 9.75 -2.85 -1.04
CA TYR A 194 10.86 -3.77 -1.00
C TYR A 194 11.15 -4.35 -2.39
N TRP A 195 12.43 -4.61 -2.64
CA TRP A 195 12.90 -5.51 -3.68
C TRP A 195 13.00 -6.94 -3.13
N SER A 196 12.52 -7.91 -3.91
CA SER A 196 12.78 -9.33 -3.71
C SER A 196 13.61 -9.86 -4.88
N ASP A 197 14.63 -10.67 -4.61
CA ASP A 197 15.40 -11.33 -5.67
C ASP A 197 14.61 -12.46 -6.36
N VAL A 198 13.57 -12.96 -5.69
CA VAL A 198 12.58 -13.89 -6.26
C VAL A 198 11.29 -13.15 -6.61
N ALA A 199 10.60 -13.60 -7.66
CA ALA A 199 9.31 -13.06 -8.02
C ALA A 199 8.28 -13.42 -6.94
N VAL A 200 7.40 -12.49 -6.60
CA VAL A 200 6.34 -12.67 -5.60
C VAL A 200 5.01 -12.14 -6.12
N LYS A 201 3.91 -12.65 -5.57
CA LYS A 201 2.56 -12.11 -5.76
C LYS A 201 1.74 -12.22 -4.46
N PRO A 202 0.68 -11.42 -4.28
CA PRO A 202 -0.24 -11.59 -3.15
C PRO A 202 -0.80 -13.03 -3.09
N LEU A 203 -0.62 -13.71 -1.95
CA LEU A 203 -1.14 -15.06 -1.75
C LEU A 203 -2.68 -15.05 -1.75
N VAL A 204 -3.29 -16.00 -2.44
CA VAL A 204 -4.74 -16.21 -2.43
C VAL A 204 -5.06 -17.57 -1.81
N GLY A 205 -6.12 -17.66 -1.01
CA GLY A 205 -6.42 -18.90 -0.28
C GLY A 205 -6.58 -20.13 -1.18
N SER A 206 -7.02 -19.95 -2.43
CA SER A 206 -7.18 -21.02 -3.41
C SER A 206 -5.86 -21.55 -3.98
N SER A 207 -4.73 -20.85 -3.83
CA SER A 207 -3.40 -21.34 -4.25
C SER A 207 -2.70 -22.16 -3.17
N ILE A 208 -3.26 -22.24 -1.97
CA ILE A 208 -2.65 -22.97 -0.85
C ILE A 208 -3.00 -24.46 -0.98
N PRO A 209 -2.00 -25.35 -1.04
CA PRO A 209 -2.26 -26.79 -1.12
C PRO A 209 -2.99 -27.28 0.13
N HIS A 210 -3.89 -28.25 -0.07
CA HIS A 210 -4.60 -28.92 1.01
C HIS A 210 -4.06 -30.34 1.20
N ASN A 211 -3.41 -30.57 2.33
CA ASN A 211 -2.84 -31.84 2.70
C ASN A 211 -3.76 -32.61 3.64
N ARG A 212 -3.87 -33.91 3.39
CA ARG A 212 -4.59 -34.80 4.29
C ARG A 212 -3.59 -35.60 5.10
N GLY A 213 -3.50 -35.35 6.40
CA GLY A 213 -2.60 -36.09 7.30
C GLY A 213 -2.94 -37.58 7.39
N PRO A 214 -2.02 -38.42 7.88
CA PRO A 214 -2.30 -39.83 8.06
C PRO A 214 -3.35 -40.04 9.16
N GLY A 215 -4.50 -40.61 8.78
CA GLY A 215 -5.46 -41.23 9.69
C GLY A 215 -6.53 -40.33 10.33
N PHE A 216 -7.71 -40.28 9.71
CA PHE A 216 -9.01 -40.53 10.36
C PHE A 216 -10.03 -41.00 9.28
N GLY A 217 -10.62 -42.19 9.49
CA GLY A 217 -11.58 -42.85 8.59
C GLY A 217 -10.95 -43.62 7.43
N HIS A 218 -10.54 -44.88 7.65
CA HIS A 218 -10.13 -45.96 6.72
C HIS A 218 -9.32 -45.65 5.43
N GLN A 219 -8.92 -44.40 5.19
CA GLN A 219 -8.20 -43.97 4.01
C GLN A 219 -6.77 -43.59 4.41
N PRO A 220 -5.75 -44.07 3.67
CA PRO A 220 -4.37 -43.64 3.89
C PRO A 220 -4.24 -42.15 3.53
N GLY A 221 -3.70 -41.36 4.46
CA GLY A 221 -3.31 -39.96 4.22
C GLY A 221 -1.81 -39.83 3.94
N VAL A 222 -1.36 -38.61 3.69
CA VAL A 222 0.04 -38.26 3.40
C VAL A 222 0.76 -37.96 4.72
N PRO A 223 1.90 -38.61 5.04
CA PRO A 223 2.74 -38.25 6.19
C PRO A 223 3.09 -36.76 6.19
N TYR A 224 3.20 -36.14 7.37
CA TYR A 224 3.43 -34.70 7.49
C TYR A 224 4.67 -34.22 6.72
N ASP A 225 5.75 -35.00 6.77
CA ASP A 225 7.02 -34.69 6.09
C ASP A 225 6.88 -34.69 4.55
N ASP A 226 5.84 -35.34 4.02
CA ASP A 226 5.55 -35.45 2.59
C ASP A 226 4.44 -34.49 2.12
N TRP A 227 4.04 -33.54 2.97
CA TRP A 227 3.00 -32.56 2.62
C TRP A 227 3.45 -31.65 1.48
N ASN A 228 2.50 -31.26 0.62
CA ASN A 228 2.71 -30.25 -0.38
C ASN A 228 2.70 -28.87 0.28
N TRP A 229 3.69 -28.05 -0.04
CA TRP A 229 3.84 -26.72 0.52
C TRP A 229 3.88 -25.68 -0.60
N VAL A 230 3.36 -24.48 -0.31
CA VAL A 230 3.65 -23.29 -1.12
C VAL A 230 4.71 -22.46 -0.39
N LEU A 231 5.71 -22.00 -1.13
CA LEU A 231 6.74 -21.10 -0.63
C LEU A 231 6.17 -19.68 -0.53
N VAL A 232 6.37 -19.03 0.61
CA VAL A 232 5.75 -17.74 0.92
C VAL A 232 6.70 -16.81 1.67
N LEU A 233 6.42 -15.51 1.59
CA LEU A 233 6.87 -14.53 2.57
C LEU A 233 5.73 -14.26 3.54
N VAL A 234 5.98 -14.45 4.84
CA VAL A 234 5.04 -14.12 5.93
C VAL A 234 5.63 -13.00 6.77
N ASP A 235 4.96 -11.85 6.76
CA ASP A 235 5.45 -10.62 7.41
C ASP A 235 6.91 -10.32 7.04
N ASN A 236 7.21 -10.42 5.74
CA ASN A 236 8.54 -10.21 5.17
C ASN A 236 9.61 -11.23 5.61
N LYS A 237 9.21 -12.44 6.01
CA LYS A 237 10.12 -13.54 6.33
C LYS A 237 9.84 -14.78 5.48
N PRO A 238 10.87 -15.44 4.91
CA PRO A 238 10.72 -16.70 4.21
C PRO A 238 10.08 -17.78 5.08
N ALA A 239 9.12 -18.48 4.49
CA ALA A 239 8.36 -19.53 5.12
C ALA A 239 7.74 -20.45 4.06
N ARG A 240 7.14 -21.53 4.54
CA ARG A 240 6.28 -22.41 3.77
C ARG A 240 4.91 -22.50 4.41
N CYS A 241 3.88 -22.59 3.58
CA CYS A 241 2.49 -22.61 4.03
C CYS A 241 1.73 -23.76 3.37
N CYS A 242 0.80 -24.36 4.11
CA CYS A 242 -0.21 -25.24 3.54
C CYS A 242 -1.50 -25.17 4.38
N THR A 243 -2.56 -25.78 3.87
CA THR A 243 -3.68 -26.19 4.72
C THR A 243 -3.63 -27.69 4.91
N GLY A 244 -4.19 -28.16 6.01
CA GLY A 244 -4.40 -29.58 6.18
C GLY A 244 -5.11 -29.94 7.46
N ASN A 245 -5.37 -31.23 7.59
CA ASN A 245 -6.03 -31.77 8.77
C ASN A 245 -5.07 -32.70 9.53
N PRO A 246 -4.22 -32.15 10.43
CA PRO A 246 -3.33 -32.96 11.27
C PRO A 246 -4.10 -33.62 12.45
N GLY A 247 -5.43 -33.74 12.38
CA GLY A 247 -6.27 -34.29 13.45
C GLY A 247 -7.77 -34.24 13.13
N TRP A 248 -8.51 -33.31 13.77
CA TRP A 248 -9.99 -33.24 13.72
C TRP A 248 -10.55 -32.07 12.90
N SER A 249 -9.72 -31.12 12.47
CA SER A 249 -10.18 -29.90 11.80
C SER A 249 -9.13 -29.38 10.84
N ASP A 250 -9.59 -28.80 9.73
CA ASP A 250 -8.73 -28.10 8.79
C ASP A 250 -8.08 -26.89 9.46
N LYS A 251 -6.77 -26.79 9.27
CA LYS A 251 -5.94 -25.69 9.77
C LYS A 251 -5.09 -25.18 8.63
N ILE A 252 -4.75 -23.90 8.69
CA ILE A 252 -3.57 -23.40 8.02
C ILE A 252 -2.35 -23.65 8.91
N ILE A 253 -1.24 -24.02 8.28
CA ILE A 253 0.05 -24.27 8.92
C ILE A 253 1.11 -23.45 8.21
N ILE A 254 1.89 -22.72 8.99
CA ILE A 254 2.99 -21.88 8.52
C ILE A 254 4.25 -22.28 9.28
N GLU A 255 5.31 -22.58 8.54
CA GLU A 255 6.63 -22.88 9.08
C GLU A 255 7.63 -21.90 8.49
N TRP A 256 8.33 -21.16 9.36
CA TRP A 256 9.37 -20.22 8.92
C TRP A 256 10.69 -20.96 8.70
N ASP A 257 11.45 -20.50 7.70
CA ASP A 257 12.78 -21.07 7.42
C ASP A 257 13.75 -20.81 8.58
N GLU A 258 13.60 -19.67 9.25
CA GLU A 258 14.29 -19.32 10.49
C GLU A 258 13.31 -19.23 11.67
N PRO A 259 13.72 -19.64 12.90
CA PRO A 259 12.84 -19.61 14.06
C PRO A 259 12.18 -18.24 14.27
N ASN A 260 10.84 -18.23 14.30
CA ASN A 260 10.10 -17.00 14.56
C ASN A 260 10.07 -16.72 16.08
N PRO A 261 10.39 -15.50 16.56
CA PRO A 261 10.39 -15.18 17.99
C PRO A 261 9.06 -15.42 18.71
N ILE A 262 7.94 -15.33 17.97
CA ILE A 262 6.58 -15.53 18.48
C ILE A 262 6.14 -16.99 18.30
N TRP A 263 6.53 -17.61 17.19
CA TRP A 263 6.19 -18.99 16.83
C TRP A 263 7.46 -19.80 16.49
N PRO A 264 8.25 -20.22 17.48
CA PRO A 264 9.59 -20.77 17.26
C PRO A 264 9.64 -22.01 16.38
N GLU A 265 8.57 -22.81 16.40
CA GLU A 265 8.45 -24.03 15.61
C GLU A 265 7.54 -23.81 14.39
N GLN A 266 6.29 -23.39 14.64
CA GLN A 266 5.29 -23.19 13.59
C GLN A 266 4.08 -22.41 14.12
N PHE A 267 3.31 -21.85 13.20
CA PHE A 267 2.00 -21.28 13.47
C PHE A 267 0.90 -22.18 12.89
N GLN A 268 -0.14 -22.44 13.69
CA GLN A 268 -1.30 -23.20 13.24
C GLN A 268 -2.60 -22.60 13.77
N THR A 269 -3.62 -22.50 12.90
CA THR A 269 -4.96 -22.10 13.33
C THR A 269 -6.04 -22.65 12.40
N LYS A 270 -7.22 -22.97 12.96
CA LYS A 270 -8.44 -23.26 12.21
C LYS A 270 -9.27 -22.00 11.91
N TYR A 271 -8.91 -20.88 12.53
CA TYR A 271 -9.59 -19.60 12.38
C TYR A 271 -8.72 -18.72 11.49
N PHE A 272 -8.83 -18.89 10.17
CA PHE A 272 -8.15 -18.07 9.19
C PHE A 272 -9.09 -17.75 8.03
N ARG A 273 -8.85 -16.61 7.36
CA ARG A 273 -9.57 -16.22 6.14
C ARG A 273 -8.70 -15.32 5.26
N PHE A 274 -8.85 -15.48 3.96
CA PHE A 274 -8.25 -14.64 2.93
C PHE A 274 -9.34 -13.79 2.29
N ASP A 275 -9.88 -12.82 3.03
CA ASP A 275 -10.86 -11.87 2.49
C ASP A 275 -10.23 -10.95 1.44
N VAL A 276 -8.90 -10.85 1.49
CA VAL A 276 -8.09 -9.88 0.77
C VAL A 276 -6.83 -10.58 0.26
N PRO A 277 -6.51 -10.51 -1.05
CA PRO A 277 -5.27 -11.07 -1.58
C PRO A 277 -4.05 -10.52 -0.85
N GLY A 278 -3.20 -11.44 -0.42
CA GLY A 278 -1.97 -11.20 0.33
C GLY A 278 -2.15 -10.86 1.80
N LYS A 279 -3.36 -10.91 2.35
CA LYS A 279 -3.63 -10.66 3.77
C LYS A 279 -4.41 -11.83 4.35
N MET A 280 -3.81 -12.55 5.30
CA MET A 280 -4.50 -13.59 6.05
C MET A 280 -4.97 -13.02 7.38
N ALA A 281 -6.28 -12.85 7.55
CA ALA A 281 -6.84 -12.60 8.87
C ALA A 281 -6.91 -13.92 9.66
N TRP A 282 -6.60 -13.89 10.95
CA TRP A 282 -6.62 -15.07 11.80
C TRP A 282 -7.13 -14.78 13.21
N GLY A 283 -7.43 -15.83 13.96
CA GLY A 283 -7.87 -15.73 15.35
C GLY A 283 -9.25 -15.11 15.52
N HIS A 284 -9.45 -14.42 16.64
CA HIS A 284 -10.73 -13.81 17.04
C HIS A 284 -10.62 -12.30 17.31
N HIS A 285 -9.42 -11.71 17.27
CA HIS A 285 -9.16 -10.33 17.67
C HIS A 285 -8.74 -9.43 16.50
N GLY A 286 -8.95 -9.88 15.27
CA GLY A 286 -8.69 -9.09 14.07
C GLY A 286 -7.22 -9.07 13.66
N GLU A 287 -6.45 -10.07 14.09
CA GLU A 287 -5.06 -10.25 13.71
C GLU A 287 -4.92 -10.51 12.20
N VAL A 288 -3.85 -9.99 11.59
CA VAL A 288 -3.57 -10.12 10.15
C VAL A 288 -2.09 -10.38 9.94
N MET A 289 -1.76 -11.30 9.03
CA MET A 289 -0.42 -11.49 8.47
C MET A 289 -0.38 -11.07 7.00
N ASP A 290 0.71 -10.45 6.59
CA ASP A 290 1.05 -10.24 5.18
C ASP A 290 1.62 -11.54 4.59
N MET A 291 1.02 -12.02 3.50
CA MET A 291 1.34 -13.29 2.87
C MET A 291 1.60 -13.09 1.38
N LEU A 292 2.82 -13.31 0.91
CA LEU A 292 3.14 -13.29 -0.52
C LEU A 292 3.58 -14.68 -0.98
N GLU A 293 3.07 -15.16 -2.10
CA GLU A 293 3.53 -16.38 -2.75
C GLU A 293 4.83 -16.11 -3.49
N ILE A 294 5.85 -16.93 -3.27
CA ILE A 294 7.09 -16.91 -4.04
C ILE A 294 6.86 -17.71 -5.33
N LEU A 295 7.24 -17.14 -6.46
CA LEU A 295 7.06 -17.71 -7.79
C LEU A 295 8.37 -18.32 -8.27
N ASP A 296 8.29 -19.58 -8.71
CA ASP A 296 9.38 -20.32 -9.37
C ASP A 296 9.63 -19.86 -10.81
#